data_AF-A0A6P6V4S9-F1
#
_entry.id   AF-A0A6P6V4S9-F1
#
_cell.length_a   1.000
_cell.length_b   1.000
_cell.length_c   1.000
_cell.angle_alpha   90.00
_cell.angle_beta   90.00
_cell.angle_gamma   90.00
#
_symmetry.space_group_name_H-M   'P 1'
#
loop_
_entity.id
_entity.type
_entity.pdbx_description
1 polymer ?
#
loop_
_entity_poly.entity_id
_entity_poly.type
_entity_poly.pdbx_seq_one_letter_code
_entity_poly.pdbx_strand_id
1 'polypeptide(L)'
;MTFLDASAGSPVLGVGFTGSLASTRPKLGDHRFHLSTRTSDQLWVSTVTLSKGLRTREQEETVSSQFLLKGIANACKVEATYISELNESEVPDEYESKFDEDQELEQVINGQICFKVYPFSSDIANTKRKIILSGSFNPLHEGHLKLLDVAISICGDGYLCFELSAINADKPPLTVSQIKERVKQFERVGKTVIVSNQPYFYKKAELFPGSAFVIGADTAVRLIDPKYYGNDYAKMLEILIGCKNTGCVFLVAGRNVDGVFKVLEDFDVPEELKGLFISIPADTFRMDISSTEIRRSRGM
;
A
#
# COMPACT_ATOMS: atom_id res chain seq x y z
N MET A 1 -1.65 12.81 14.98
CA MET A 1 -0.75 11.88 14.27
C MET A 1 -0.18 12.67 13.12
N THR A 2 1.03 13.21 13.28
CA THR A 2 1.68 14.00 12.23
C THR A 2 2.47 13.02 11.38
N PHE A 3 2.04 12.77 10.16
CA PHE A 3 2.80 11.98 9.22
C PHE A 3 4.01 12.82 8.81
N LEU A 4 5.21 12.41 9.21
CA LEU A 4 6.44 12.85 8.54
C LEU A 4 6.32 12.45 7.07
N ASP A 5 6.83 13.29 6.17
CA ASP A 5 6.71 13.22 4.69
C ASP A 5 7.35 11.94 4.11
N ALA A 6 6.79 10.78 4.46
CA ALA A 6 7.21 9.47 3.99
C ALA A 6 6.76 9.32 2.54
N SER A 7 7.66 8.89 1.66
CA SER A 7 7.27 8.54 0.30
C SER A 7 6.25 7.39 0.37
N ALA A 8 5.20 7.45 -0.46
CA ALA A 8 4.21 6.39 -0.54
C ALA A 8 4.90 5.02 -0.66
N GLY A 9 4.44 3.98 0.05
CA GLY A 9 5.07 2.65 0.01
C GLY A 9 6.36 2.49 0.82
N SER A 10 6.78 3.51 1.59
CA SER A 10 7.80 3.31 2.63
C SER A 10 7.29 2.36 3.71
N PRO A 11 8.16 1.51 4.31
CA PRO A 11 7.80 0.74 5.49
C PRO A 11 7.28 1.68 6.58
N VAL A 12 6.13 1.33 7.16
CA VAL A 12 5.52 2.09 8.24
C VAL A 12 5.64 1.32 9.55
N LEU A 13 5.85 2.06 10.63
CA LEU A 13 5.85 1.52 11.98
C LEU A 13 4.67 2.12 12.75
N GLY A 14 3.74 1.26 13.18
CA GLY A 14 2.73 1.61 14.16
C GLY A 14 3.36 1.61 15.56
N VAL A 15 3.15 2.67 16.32
CA VAL A 15 3.64 2.79 17.71
C VAL A 15 2.49 3.20 18.61
N GLY A 16 2.27 2.43 19.67
CA GLY A 16 1.31 2.72 20.73
C GLY A 16 2.03 2.83 22.06
N PHE A 17 1.74 3.87 22.83
CA PHE A 17 2.30 4.05 24.17
C PHE A 17 1.23 4.65 25.08
N THR A 18 1.05 4.05 26.25
CA THR A 18 0.19 4.58 27.31
C THR A 18 0.78 4.25 28.67
N GLY A 19 0.56 5.10 29.66
CA GLY A 19 1.09 4.83 30.98
C GLY A 19 0.53 5.73 32.06
N SER A 20 0.58 5.21 33.28
CA SER A 20 0.35 5.96 34.50
C SER A 20 1.69 6.05 35.24
N LEU A 21 2.33 7.20 35.16
CA LEU A 21 3.60 7.48 35.85
C LEU A 21 3.34 8.28 37.13
N ALA A 22 4.39 8.62 37.88
CA ALA A 22 4.28 9.38 39.11
C ALA A 22 3.50 10.70 38.93
N SER A 23 2.97 11.24 40.01
CA SER A 23 2.32 12.56 40.00
C SER A 23 2.51 13.25 41.32
N THR A 24 2.22 14.56 41.35
CA THR A 24 2.29 15.38 42.57
C THR A 24 1.44 14.81 43.70
N ARG A 25 0.25 14.26 43.37
CA ARG A 25 -0.54 13.46 44.29
C ARG A 25 -0.17 11.98 44.15
N PRO A 26 0.11 11.26 45.25
CA PRO A 26 0.39 9.82 45.20
C PRO A 26 -0.77 9.04 44.57
N LYS A 27 -0.44 8.10 43.69
CA LYS A 27 -1.41 7.22 43.04
C LYS A 27 -1.57 5.92 43.83
N LEU A 28 -2.81 5.45 43.93
CA LEU A 28 -3.12 4.13 44.52
C LEU A 28 -2.62 2.99 43.61
N GLY A 29 -2.90 3.06 42.31
CA GLY A 29 -2.45 2.08 41.32
C GLY A 29 -0.96 2.17 40.99
N ASP A 30 -0.43 1.12 40.35
CA ASP A 30 0.98 1.02 39.98
C ASP A 30 1.45 2.17 39.08
N HIS A 31 2.75 2.47 39.16
CA HIS A 31 3.39 3.24 38.11
C HIS A 31 3.71 2.25 36.99
N ARG A 32 3.03 2.36 35.85
CA ARG A 32 3.10 1.35 34.79
C ARG A 32 2.93 1.99 33.43
N PHE A 33 3.70 1.54 32.46
CA PHE A 33 3.48 1.88 31.05
C PHE A 33 3.38 0.63 30.19
N HIS A 34 2.70 0.79 29.08
CA HIS A 34 2.50 -0.19 28.03
C HIS A 34 2.99 0.41 26.72
N LEU A 35 3.77 -0.36 25.98
CA LEU A 35 4.33 -0.02 24.69
C LEU A 35 3.97 -1.11 23.69
N SER A 36 3.63 -0.74 22.47
CA SER A 36 3.46 -1.67 21.37
C SER A 36 4.05 -1.12 20.09
N THR A 37 4.72 -1.97 19.32
CA THR A 37 5.19 -1.68 17.96
C THR A 37 4.61 -2.66 16.97
N ARG A 38 4.21 -2.18 15.79
CA ARG A 38 3.59 -2.98 14.73
C ARG A 38 4.21 -2.64 13.37
N THR A 39 4.90 -3.60 12.78
CA THR A 39 5.32 -3.58 11.36
C THR A 39 4.36 -4.45 10.54
N SER A 40 4.65 -4.76 9.28
CA SER A 40 3.87 -5.75 8.52
C SER A 40 4.09 -7.18 9.05
N ASP A 41 5.32 -7.50 9.43
CA ASP A 41 5.81 -8.83 9.78
C ASP A 41 5.88 -9.12 11.28
N GLN A 42 5.64 -8.11 12.14
CA GLN A 42 5.82 -8.25 13.58
C GLN A 42 4.86 -7.39 14.39
N LEU A 43 4.39 -7.94 15.51
CA LEU A 43 3.78 -7.23 16.62
C LEU A 43 4.62 -7.49 17.87
N TRP A 44 5.05 -6.43 18.54
CA TRP A 44 5.70 -6.52 19.84
C TRP A 44 4.97 -5.63 20.84
N VAL A 45 4.77 -6.14 22.05
CA VAL A 45 4.11 -5.46 23.15
C VAL A 45 4.96 -5.64 24.40
N SER A 46 5.11 -4.59 25.19
CA SER A 46 5.84 -4.62 26.45
C SER A 46 5.09 -3.85 27.51
N THR A 47 4.99 -4.44 28.70
CA THR A 47 4.43 -3.81 29.89
C THR A 47 5.51 -3.71 30.96
N VAL A 48 5.74 -2.51 31.48
CA VAL A 48 6.74 -2.28 32.52
C VAL A 48 6.06 -1.64 33.72
N THR A 49 6.19 -2.28 34.88
CA THR A 49 5.77 -1.72 36.17
C THR A 49 6.99 -1.13 36.87
N LEU A 50 6.97 0.18 37.09
CA LEU A 50 8.01 0.93 37.78
C LEU A 50 7.83 0.85 39.30
N SER A 51 8.95 0.77 40.00
CA SER A 51 9.00 0.75 41.46
C SER A 51 8.69 2.13 42.02
N LYS A 52 7.60 2.23 42.77
CA LYS A 52 7.15 3.50 43.38
C LYS A 52 8.18 4.07 44.34
N GLY A 53 8.37 5.39 44.28
CA GLY A 53 9.19 6.14 45.23
C GLY A 53 10.70 6.15 44.91
N LEU A 54 11.15 5.42 43.89
CA LEU A 54 12.55 5.44 43.47
C LEU A 54 12.90 6.61 42.55
N ARG A 55 11.92 7.13 41.82
CA ARG A 55 12.10 8.18 40.82
C ARG A 55 11.08 9.30 41.00
N THR A 56 11.49 10.50 40.60
CA THR A 56 10.59 11.63 40.38
C THR A 56 9.75 11.39 39.13
N ARG A 57 8.72 12.22 38.95
CA ARG A 57 7.89 12.20 37.73
C ARG A 57 8.74 12.34 36.46
N GLU A 58 9.61 13.35 36.40
CA GLU A 58 10.46 13.59 35.23
C GLU A 58 11.37 12.38 34.93
N GLN A 59 11.94 11.76 35.96
CA GLN A 59 12.79 10.58 35.79
C GLN A 59 12.02 9.37 35.27
N GLU A 60 10.79 9.10 35.74
CA GLU A 60 9.96 8.03 35.15
C GLU A 60 9.57 8.32 33.69
N GLU A 61 9.39 9.60 33.36
CA GLU A 61 9.15 10.07 32.01
C GLU A 61 10.35 9.83 31.09
N THR A 62 11.57 10.10 31.57
CA THR A 62 12.82 9.80 30.86
C THR A 62 12.97 8.31 30.59
N VAL A 63 12.85 7.48 31.63
CA VAL A 63 13.00 6.01 31.52
C VAL A 63 12.01 5.43 30.51
N SER A 64 10.74 5.83 30.61
CA SER A 64 9.70 5.31 29.71
C SER A 64 9.86 5.82 28.28
N SER A 65 10.36 7.05 28.08
CA SER A 65 10.67 7.61 26.75
C SER A 65 11.87 6.91 26.10
N GLN A 66 12.92 6.61 26.86
CA GLN A 66 14.06 5.85 26.35
C GLN A 66 13.64 4.42 25.97
N PHE A 67 12.77 3.79 26.77
CA PHE A 67 12.23 2.47 26.45
C PHE A 67 11.36 2.49 25.17
N LEU A 68 10.55 3.53 24.99
CA LEU A 68 9.81 3.80 23.75
C LEU A 68 10.76 3.91 22.54
N LEU A 69 11.82 4.72 22.66
CA LEU A 69 12.81 4.89 21.58
C LEU A 69 13.54 3.59 21.25
N LYS A 70 13.86 2.77 22.26
CA LYS A 70 14.41 1.43 22.07
C LYS A 70 13.45 0.54 21.27
N GLY A 71 12.18 0.51 21.63
CA GLY A 71 11.15 -0.25 20.91
C GLY A 71 11.07 0.17 19.43
N ILE A 72 11.08 1.49 19.18
CA ILE A 72 11.10 2.06 17.82
C ILE A 72 12.37 1.63 17.06
N ALA A 73 13.55 1.79 17.66
CA ALA A 73 14.83 1.45 17.04
C ALA A 73 14.89 -0.05 16.68
N ASN A 74 14.47 -0.92 17.59
CA ASN A 74 14.41 -2.37 17.37
C ASN A 74 13.47 -2.71 16.20
N ALA A 75 12.26 -2.15 16.17
CA ALA A 75 11.30 -2.40 15.11
C ALA A 75 11.77 -1.85 13.74
N CYS A 76 12.53 -0.75 13.75
CA CYS A 76 13.20 -0.20 12.58
C CYS A 76 14.51 -0.93 12.20
N LYS A 77 14.93 -1.94 12.97
CA LYS A 77 16.21 -2.67 12.78
C LYS A 77 17.44 -1.74 12.79
N VAL A 78 17.38 -0.66 13.56
CA VAL A 78 18.48 0.28 13.75
C VAL A 78 19.31 -0.17 14.94
N GLU A 79 20.62 -0.33 14.75
CA GLU A 79 21.54 -0.56 15.86
C GLU A 79 21.58 0.68 16.75
N ALA A 80 21.07 0.56 17.97
CA ALA A 80 21.08 1.61 18.96
C ALA A 80 21.72 1.10 20.26
N THR A 81 22.67 1.85 20.80
CA THR A 81 23.22 1.58 22.13
C THR A 81 22.18 2.00 23.17
N TYR A 82 21.59 1.02 23.84
CA TYR A 82 20.61 1.24 24.90
C TYR A 82 21.23 0.93 26.27
N ILE A 83 21.26 1.92 27.14
CA ILE A 83 21.59 1.73 28.56
C ILE A 83 20.26 1.65 29.28
N SER A 84 19.96 0.47 29.85
CA SER A 84 18.72 0.30 30.61
C SER A 84 18.78 1.10 31.89
N GLU A 85 17.88 2.08 32.02
CA GLU A 85 17.68 2.79 33.28
C GLU A 85 16.67 2.08 34.20
N LEU A 86 16.11 0.93 33.78
CA LEU A 86 15.23 0.10 34.61
C LEU A 86 16.01 -0.62 35.72
N ASN A 87 15.37 -0.78 36.88
CA ASN A 87 15.94 -1.53 37.99
C ASN A 87 15.88 -3.04 37.70
N GLU A 88 16.65 -3.83 38.45
CA GLU A 88 16.60 -5.29 38.39
C GLU A 88 15.20 -5.89 38.68
N SER A 89 14.39 -5.20 39.50
CA SER A 89 13.02 -5.60 39.81
C SER A 89 11.98 -5.12 38.78
N GLU A 90 12.33 -4.20 37.90
CA GLU A 90 11.44 -3.63 36.87
C GLU A 90 11.58 -4.41 35.56
N VAL A 91 11.28 -5.70 35.63
CA VAL A 91 11.39 -6.60 34.48
C VAL A 91 10.22 -6.34 33.52
N PRO A 92 10.49 -6.02 32.25
CA PRO A 92 9.45 -5.91 31.23
C PRO A 92 8.74 -7.24 31.00
N ASP A 93 7.41 -7.23 31.01
CA ASP A 93 6.58 -8.33 30.53
C ASP A 93 6.36 -8.14 29.03
N GLU A 94 7.00 -8.99 28.22
CA GLU A 94 7.08 -8.84 26.77
C GLU A 94 6.31 -9.94 26.04
N TYR A 95 5.57 -9.54 25.02
CA TYR A 95 4.87 -10.42 24.09
C TYR A 95 5.29 -10.07 22.67
N GLU A 96 5.67 -11.09 21.89
CA GLU A 96 6.06 -10.95 20.50
C GLU A 96 5.30 -11.94 19.62
N SER A 97 4.79 -11.45 18.50
CA SER A 97 4.20 -12.25 17.44
C SER A 97 4.86 -11.89 16.12
N LYS A 98 5.39 -12.90 15.42
CA LYS A 98 5.93 -12.77 14.06
C LYS A 98 4.95 -13.38 13.09
N PHE A 99 4.79 -12.74 11.95
CA PHE A 99 3.92 -13.19 10.87
C PHE A 99 4.78 -13.77 9.75
N ASP A 100 4.46 -14.97 9.31
CA ASP A 100 5.03 -15.51 8.07
C ASP A 100 4.35 -14.88 6.84
N GLU A 101 4.85 -15.23 5.65
CA GLU A 101 4.32 -14.67 4.41
C GLU A 101 2.81 -14.94 4.23
N ASP A 102 2.34 -16.13 4.62
CA ASP A 102 0.95 -16.53 4.43
C ASP A 102 0.05 -15.72 5.36
N GLN A 103 0.45 -15.57 6.63
CA GLN A 103 -0.23 -14.74 7.62
C GLN A 103 -0.24 -13.25 7.21
N GLU A 104 0.83 -12.73 6.64
CA GLU A 104 0.85 -11.36 6.11
C GLU A 104 -0.15 -11.19 4.95
N LEU A 105 -0.24 -12.17 4.04
CA LEU A 105 -1.21 -12.13 2.94
C LEU A 105 -2.65 -12.26 3.44
N GLU A 106 -2.90 -13.10 4.44
CA GLU A 106 -4.20 -13.20 5.12
C GLU A 106 -4.60 -11.86 5.74
N GLN A 107 -3.66 -11.12 6.34
CA GLN A 107 -3.94 -9.79 6.86
C GLN A 107 -4.30 -8.77 5.78
N VAL A 108 -3.69 -8.85 4.58
CA VAL A 108 -4.10 -8.03 3.43
C VAL A 108 -5.54 -8.39 3.05
N ILE A 109 -5.82 -9.67 2.85
CA ILE A 109 -7.13 -10.18 2.44
C ILE A 109 -8.23 -9.80 3.45
N ASN A 110 -7.93 -9.87 4.74
CA ASN A 110 -8.85 -9.57 5.84
C ASN A 110 -8.96 -8.08 6.17
N GLY A 111 -8.24 -7.20 5.47
CA GLY A 111 -8.34 -5.76 5.70
C GLY A 111 -7.53 -5.22 6.89
N GLN A 112 -6.71 -6.04 7.53
CA GLN A 112 -5.90 -5.65 8.69
C GLN A 112 -4.70 -4.79 8.27
N ILE A 113 -4.16 -5.03 7.08
CA ILE A 113 -3.18 -4.17 6.42
C ILE A 113 -3.64 -3.83 5.00
N CYS A 114 -3.28 -2.66 4.49
CA CYS A 114 -3.80 -2.16 3.21
C CYS A 114 -3.12 -2.82 1.99
N PHE A 115 -1.83 -3.11 2.11
CA PHE A 115 -1.06 -3.73 1.03
C PHE A 115 0.23 -4.37 1.55
N LYS A 116 0.81 -5.24 0.72
CA LYS A 116 2.16 -5.81 0.86
C LYS A 116 2.95 -5.57 -0.43
N VAL A 117 4.22 -5.19 -0.31
CA VAL A 117 5.11 -4.93 -1.46
C VAL A 117 6.09 -6.09 -1.62
N TYR A 118 6.26 -6.56 -2.85
CA TYR A 118 7.29 -7.51 -3.25
C TYR A 118 8.30 -6.81 -4.17
N PRO A 119 9.41 -6.28 -3.63
CA PRO A 119 10.38 -5.50 -4.39
C PRO A 119 11.40 -6.42 -5.07
N PHE A 120 10.98 -7.12 -6.12
CA PHE A 120 11.90 -7.98 -6.90
C PHE A 120 12.87 -7.19 -7.78
N SER A 121 12.62 -5.90 -8.00
CA SER A 121 13.59 -5.00 -8.64
C SER A 121 14.63 -4.53 -7.62
N SER A 122 15.90 -4.51 -8.02
CA SER A 122 16.99 -3.88 -7.27
C SER A 122 16.96 -2.36 -7.31
N ASP A 123 16.08 -1.76 -8.11
CA ASP A 123 15.95 -0.30 -8.22
C ASP A 123 15.31 0.24 -6.94
N ILE A 124 16.15 0.83 -6.09
CA ILE A 124 15.71 1.58 -4.92
C ILE A 124 15.09 2.87 -5.44
N ALA A 125 13.76 2.98 -5.34
CA ALA A 125 13.06 4.19 -5.73
C ALA A 125 13.49 5.38 -4.87
N ASN A 126 14.27 6.28 -5.46
CA ASN A 126 14.53 7.61 -4.91
C ASN A 126 13.44 8.62 -5.34
N THR A 127 12.40 8.13 -6.04
CA THR A 127 11.38 8.95 -6.71
C THR A 127 10.06 8.89 -5.93
N LYS A 128 9.39 10.05 -5.77
CA LYS A 128 8.13 10.13 -5.02
C LYS A 128 6.93 9.55 -5.79
N ARG A 129 6.94 9.61 -7.13
CA ARG A 129 5.83 9.16 -8.00
C ARG A 129 5.94 7.67 -8.31
N LYS A 130 4.84 6.92 -8.14
CA LYS A 130 4.72 5.54 -8.65
C LYS A 130 3.99 5.53 -9.98
N ILE A 131 4.39 4.62 -10.85
CA ILE A 131 3.70 4.31 -12.09
C ILE A 131 3.19 2.88 -11.93
N ILE A 132 1.87 2.75 -11.75
CA ILE A 132 1.23 1.55 -11.25
C ILE A 132 0.35 0.96 -12.34
N LEU A 133 0.72 -0.20 -12.89
CA LEU A 133 -0.17 -0.98 -13.75
C LEU A 133 -0.96 -1.95 -12.88
N SER A 134 -2.26 -1.68 -12.72
CA SER A 134 -3.17 -2.55 -11.97
C SER A 134 -3.75 -3.65 -12.87
N GLY A 135 -3.77 -4.89 -12.40
CA GLY A 135 -4.32 -6.00 -13.19
C GLY A 135 -4.48 -7.30 -12.43
N SER A 136 -5.21 -8.25 -13.03
CA SER A 136 -5.35 -9.59 -12.45
C SER A 136 -4.15 -10.49 -12.71
N PHE A 137 -3.37 -10.20 -13.77
CA PHE A 137 -2.14 -10.90 -14.17
C PHE A 137 -2.26 -12.42 -14.17
N ASN A 138 -3.31 -12.91 -14.81
CA ASN A 138 -3.65 -14.33 -14.84
C ASN A 138 -3.73 -14.86 -16.29
N PRO A 139 -2.61 -14.98 -17.03
CA PRO A 139 -1.22 -14.73 -16.61
C PRO A 139 -0.71 -13.32 -16.97
N LEU A 140 0.45 -12.95 -16.39
CA LEU A 140 1.30 -11.88 -16.86
C LEU A 140 1.83 -12.20 -18.27
N HIS A 141 2.04 -11.18 -19.09
CA HIS A 141 2.49 -11.35 -20.49
C HIS A 141 3.19 -10.09 -20.99
N GLU A 142 3.85 -10.16 -22.16
CA GLU A 142 4.65 -9.07 -22.72
C GLU A 142 3.88 -7.75 -22.89
N GLY A 143 2.60 -7.83 -23.26
CA GLY A 143 1.75 -6.63 -23.34
C GLY A 143 1.69 -5.82 -22.04
N HIS A 144 1.72 -6.47 -20.87
CA HIS A 144 1.75 -5.76 -19.59
C HIS A 144 3.12 -5.10 -19.33
N LEU A 145 4.20 -5.81 -19.66
CA LEU A 145 5.57 -5.31 -19.47
C LEU A 145 5.80 -4.07 -20.35
N LYS A 146 5.53 -4.17 -21.66
CA LYS A 146 5.70 -3.06 -22.60
C LYS A 146 4.79 -1.88 -22.26
N LEU A 147 3.58 -2.14 -21.79
CA LEU A 147 2.67 -1.06 -21.39
C LEU A 147 3.23 -0.26 -20.22
N LEU A 148 3.79 -0.93 -19.21
CA LEU A 148 4.40 -0.26 -18.07
C LEU A 148 5.68 0.49 -18.49
N ASP A 149 6.48 -0.09 -19.39
CA ASP A 149 7.69 0.56 -19.93
C ASP A 149 7.34 1.80 -20.80
N VAL A 150 6.22 1.79 -21.53
CA VAL A 150 5.74 2.99 -22.25
C VAL A 150 5.23 4.06 -21.30
N ALA A 151 4.61 3.68 -20.19
CA ALA A 151 4.08 4.64 -19.22
C ALA A 151 5.18 5.51 -18.57
N ILE A 152 6.40 4.98 -18.40
CA ILE A 152 7.52 5.76 -17.84
C ILE A 152 7.95 6.90 -18.76
N SER A 153 7.94 6.72 -20.08
CA SER A 153 8.37 7.76 -21.02
C SER A 153 7.41 8.96 -21.02
N ILE A 154 6.15 8.75 -20.65
CA ILE A 154 5.13 9.80 -20.54
C ILE A 154 5.26 10.56 -19.22
N CYS A 155 5.48 9.86 -18.11
CA CYS A 155 5.61 10.47 -16.78
C CYS A 155 7.03 11.02 -16.49
N GLY A 156 8.03 10.63 -17.29
CA GLY A 156 9.43 10.98 -17.08
C GLY A 156 10.07 10.09 -16.02
N ASP A 157 10.04 10.53 -14.76
CA ASP A 157 10.63 9.80 -13.65
C ASP A 157 9.55 9.19 -12.75
N GLY A 158 9.76 7.93 -12.33
CA GLY A 158 8.77 7.22 -11.52
C GLY A 158 9.16 5.78 -11.21
N TYR A 159 8.70 5.31 -10.06
CA TYR A 159 8.89 3.92 -9.65
C TYR A 159 7.87 3.01 -10.35
N LEU A 160 8.36 2.15 -11.24
CA LEU A 160 7.54 1.17 -11.93
C LEU A 160 7.14 0.03 -11.00
N CYS A 161 5.84 -0.18 -10.85
CA CYS A 161 5.33 -1.33 -10.13
C CYS A 161 4.01 -1.82 -10.73
N PHE A 162 3.76 -3.11 -10.54
CA PHE A 162 2.48 -3.73 -10.81
C PHE A 162 1.64 -3.71 -9.55
N GLU A 163 0.31 -3.72 -9.69
CA GLU A 163 -0.60 -3.87 -8.55
C GLU A 163 -1.60 -4.99 -8.81
N LEU A 164 -1.60 -5.97 -7.92
CA LEU A 164 -2.53 -7.08 -7.88
C LEU A 164 -3.53 -6.87 -6.74
N SER A 165 -4.80 -6.68 -7.08
CA SER A 165 -5.85 -6.56 -6.08
C SER A 165 -6.27 -7.93 -5.57
N ALA A 166 -6.02 -8.19 -4.28
CA ALA A 166 -6.46 -9.38 -3.56
C ALA A 166 -7.99 -9.42 -3.44
N ILE A 167 -8.64 -8.27 -3.33
CA ILE A 167 -10.10 -8.12 -3.33
C ILE A 167 -10.53 -7.50 -4.66
N ASN A 168 -11.56 -8.04 -5.29
CA ASN A 168 -12.14 -7.48 -6.52
C ASN A 168 -13.61 -7.16 -6.26
N ALA A 169 -14.13 -6.10 -6.90
CA ALA A 169 -15.53 -5.71 -6.72
C ALA A 169 -16.51 -6.81 -7.17
N ASP A 170 -16.18 -7.50 -8.27
CA ASP A 170 -17.08 -8.44 -8.94
C ASP A 170 -16.71 -9.92 -8.72
N LYS A 171 -15.67 -10.22 -7.93
CA LYS A 171 -15.14 -11.58 -7.75
C LYS A 171 -14.80 -11.84 -6.29
N PRO A 172 -14.86 -13.11 -5.83
CA PRO A 172 -14.40 -13.45 -4.48
C PRO A 172 -12.93 -13.02 -4.28
N PRO A 173 -12.51 -12.73 -3.04
CA PRO A 173 -11.12 -12.49 -2.72
C PRO A 173 -10.22 -13.64 -3.20
N LEU A 174 -9.01 -13.31 -3.64
CA LEU A 174 -8.02 -14.31 -4.00
C LEU A 174 -7.57 -15.08 -2.76
N THR A 175 -7.32 -16.38 -2.90
CA THR A 175 -6.66 -17.16 -1.85
C THR A 175 -5.18 -16.79 -1.76
N VAL A 176 -4.56 -17.05 -0.61
CA VAL A 176 -3.11 -16.91 -0.41
C VAL A 176 -2.33 -17.64 -1.51
N SER A 177 -2.72 -18.88 -1.83
CA SER A 177 -2.08 -19.67 -2.88
C SER A 177 -2.16 -19.03 -4.28
N GLN A 178 -3.32 -18.46 -4.64
CA GLN A 178 -3.50 -17.75 -5.92
C GLN A 178 -2.66 -16.48 -5.99
N ILE A 179 -2.57 -15.74 -4.88
CA ILE A 179 -1.72 -14.54 -4.81
C ILE A 179 -0.26 -14.95 -5.03
N LYS A 180 0.24 -15.94 -4.29
CA LYS A 180 1.63 -16.42 -4.40
C LYS A 180 1.95 -16.93 -5.81
N GLU A 181 1.04 -17.66 -6.44
CA GLU A 181 1.20 -18.11 -7.83
C GLU A 181 1.37 -16.92 -8.80
N ARG A 182 0.55 -15.87 -8.62
CA ARG A 182 0.63 -14.66 -9.45
C ARG A 182 1.88 -13.84 -9.16
N VAL A 183 2.26 -13.69 -7.90
CA VAL A 183 3.47 -12.99 -7.44
C VAL A 183 4.74 -13.61 -8.04
N LYS A 184 4.83 -14.95 -8.11
CA LYS A 184 5.97 -15.66 -8.73
C LYS A 184 6.23 -15.26 -10.19
N GLN A 185 5.22 -14.82 -10.92
CA GLN A 185 5.42 -14.35 -12.30
C GLN A 185 6.26 -13.06 -12.34
N PHE A 186 6.12 -12.20 -11.35
CA PHE A 186 6.86 -10.94 -11.21
C PHE A 186 8.29 -11.15 -10.74
N GLU A 187 8.49 -12.11 -9.82
CA GLU A 187 9.82 -12.54 -9.39
C GLU A 187 10.67 -12.99 -10.58
N ARG A 188 10.11 -13.81 -11.48
CA ARG A 188 10.79 -14.31 -12.68
C ARG A 188 11.23 -13.22 -13.64
N VAL A 189 10.52 -12.08 -13.67
CA VAL A 189 10.84 -10.95 -14.56
C VAL A 189 11.53 -9.79 -13.81
N GLY A 190 11.83 -9.96 -12.52
CA GLY A 190 12.50 -8.95 -11.69
C GLY A 190 11.72 -7.64 -11.55
N LYS A 191 10.38 -7.71 -11.47
CA LYS A 191 9.52 -6.51 -11.39
C LYS A 191 8.82 -6.42 -10.04
N THR A 192 8.73 -5.21 -9.48
CA THR A 192 8.00 -5.00 -8.22
C THR A 192 6.51 -5.19 -8.40
N VAL A 193 5.87 -5.90 -7.46
CA VAL A 193 4.41 -6.02 -7.39
C VAL A 193 3.90 -5.65 -6.01
N ILE A 194 2.83 -4.87 -5.99
CA ILE A 194 2.06 -4.52 -4.79
C ILE A 194 0.83 -5.42 -4.76
N VAL A 195 0.63 -6.14 -3.67
CA VAL A 195 -0.62 -6.85 -3.40
C VAL A 195 -1.47 -5.95 -2.51
N SER A 196 -2.57 -5.41 -3.02
CA SER A 196 -3.45 -4.51 -2.28
C SER A 196 -4.80 -5.15 -1.98
N ASN A 197 -5.54 -4.63 -1.01
CA ASN A 197 -6.92 -5.02 -0.74
C ASN A 197 -7.95 -4.02 -1.29
N GLN A 198 -7.56 -3.14 -2.21
CA GLN A 198 -8.40 -2.05 -2.68
C GLN A 198 -8.98 -2.33 -4.08
N PRO A 199 -10.28 -2.68 -4.20
CA PRO A 199 -10.88 -3.00 -5.49
C PRO A 199 -11.09 -1.76 -6.38
N TYR A 200 -11.17 -0.56 -5.81
CA TYR A 200 -11.50 0.67 -6.52
C TYR A 200 -10.30 1.60 -6.68
N PHE A 201 -10.17 2.24 -7.85
CA PHE A 201 -9.06 3.15 -8.12
C PHE A 201 -9.03 4.38 -7.22
N TYR A 202 -10.18 4.90 -6.76
CA TYR A 202 -10.18 6.02 -5.82
C TYR A 202 -9.55 5.64 -4.48
N LYS A 203 -9.75 4.41 -4.01
CA LYS A 203 -9.07 3.89 -2.83
C LYS A 203 -7.58 3.64 -3.08
N LYS A 204 -7.20 3.21 -4.28
CA LYS A 204 -5.78 3.13 -4.66
C LYS A 204 -5.12 4.51 -4.68
N ALA A 205 -5.83 5.54 -5.13
CA ALA A 205 -5.34 6.92 -5.13
C ALA A 205 -5.15 7.48 -3.72
N GLU A 206 -5.98 7.09 -2.74
CA GLU A 206 -5.77 7.38 -1.32
C GLU A 206 -4.50 6.69 -0.76
N LEU A 207 -4.23 5.44 -1.16
CA LEU A 207 -3.03 4.70 -0.74
C LEU A 207 -1.74 5.17 -1.42
N PHE A 208 -1.84 5.62 -2.67
CA PHE A 208 -0.69 5.98 -3.51
C PHE A 208 -0.84 7.40 -4.07
N PRO A 209 -0.92 8.44 -3.20
CA PRO A 209 -1.07 9.81 -3.65
C PRO A 209 0.06 10.23 -4.60
N GLY A 210 -0.25 11.08 -5.57
CA GLY A 210 0.70 11.56 -6.59
C GLY A 210 1.09 10.53 -7.66
N SER A 211 0.53 9.32 -7.63
CA SER A 211 0.90 8.23 -8.56
C SER A 211 0.15 8.31 -9.89
N ALA A 212 0.74 7.73 -10.93
CA ALA A 212 0.09 7.48 -12.21
C ALA A 212 -0.40 6.03 -12.27
N PHE A 213 -1.69 5.83 -12.54
CA PHE A 213 -2.28 4.51 -12.74
C PHE A 213 -2.40 4.21 -14.23
N VAL A 214 -1.76 3.15 -14.68
CA VAL A 214 -1.83 2.70 -16.07
C VAL A 214 -3.04 1.77 -16.21
N ILE A 215 -3.96 2.12 -17.11
CA ILE A 215 -5.22 1.40 -17.32
C ILE A 215 -5.52 1.24 -18.81
N GLY A 216 -6.37 0.27 -19.15
CA GLY A 216 -6.90 0.14 -20.50
C GLY A 216 -8.09 1.08 -20.74
N ALA A 217 -8.35 1.37 -22.01
CA ALA A 217 -9.50 2.14 -22.48
C ALA A 217 -10.84 1.58 -21.94
N ASP A 218 -10.97 0.26 -21.88
CA ASP A 218 -12.13 -0.43 -21.29
C ASP A 218 -12.34 -0.12 -19.79
N THR A 219 -11.26 0.15 -19.07
CA THR A 219 -11.29 0.52 -17.65
C THR A 219 -11.59 2.00 -17.49
N ALA A 220 -11.05 2.85 -18.36
CA ALA A 220 -11.34 4.28 -18.37
C ALA A 220 -12.84 4.55 -18.57
N VAL A 221 -13.49 3.87 -19.52
CA VAL A 221 -14.96 3.96 -19.73
C VAL A 221 -15.72 3.59 -18.47
N ARG A 222 -15.31 2.52 -17.79
CA ARG A 222 -15.98 2.10 -16.55
C ARG A 222 -15.80 3.11 -15.43
N LEU A 223 -14.66 3.79 -15.35
CA LEU A 223 -14.44 4.83 -14.34
C LEU A 223 -15.38 6.03 -14.53
N ILE A 224 -15.66 6.42 -15.78
CA ILE A 224 -16.55 7.56 -16.09
C ILE A 224 -18.01 7.15 -16.34
N ASP A 225 -18.41 5.94 -15.96
CA ASP A 225 -19.77 5.45 -16.14
C ASP A 225 -20.55 5.52 -14.82
N PRO A 226 -21.60 6.38 -14.72
CA PRO A 226 -22.41 6.55 -13.50
C PRO A 226 -23.01 5.25 -12.94
N LYS A 227 -23.16 4.18 -13.75
CA LYS A 227 -23.69 2.91 -13.28
C LYS A 227 -22.88 2.31 -12.12
N TYR A 228 -21.56 2.58 -12.08
CA TYR A 228 -20.68 2.13 -10.99
C TYR A 228 -20.77 3.00 -9.73
N TYR A 229 -21.56 4.07 -9.78
CA TYR A 229 -21.74 5.06 -8.72
C TYR A 229 -23.18 5.11 -8.23
N GLY A 230 -23.96 4.04 -8.45
CA GLY A 230 -25.38 4.00 -8.11
C GLY A 230 -26.25 4.79 -9.08
N ASN A 231 -25.81 4.94 -10.33
CA ASN A 231 -26.41 5.80 -11.36
C ASN A 231 -26.42 7.29 -10.97
N ASP A 232 -25.47 7.71 -10.13
CA ASP A 232 -25.32 9.09 -9.67
C ASP A 232 -24.08 9.74 -10.32
N TYR A 233 -24.35 10.63 -11.29
CA TYR A 233 -23.32 11.36 -12.02
C TYR A 233 -22.56 12.36 -11.12
N ALA A 234 -23.24 13.03 -10.20
CA ALA A 234 -22.60 13.99 -9.30
C ALA A 234 -21.62 13.28 -8.35
N LYS A 235 -22.03 12.13 -7.83
CA LYS A 235 -21.17 11.28 -6.99
C LYS A 235 -19.96 10.73 -7.76
N MET A 236 -20.14 10.33 -9.01
CA MET A 236 -19.03 9.93 -9.89
C MET A 236 -18.01 11.06 -10.02
N LEU A 237 -18.47 12.27 -10.35
CA LEU A 237 -17.60 13.45 -10.46
C LEU A 237 -16.90 13.75 -9.13
N GLU A 238 -17.62 13.76 -8.01
CA GLU A 238 -17.06 14.00 -6.68
C GLU A 238 -15.90 13.03 -6.38
N ILE A 239 -16.10 11.74 -6.60
CA ILE A 239 -15.08 10.70 -6.34
C ILE A 239 -13.86 10.88 -7.25
N LEU A 240 -14.06 11.12 -8.55
CA LEU A 240 -12.95 11.27 -9.49
C LEU A 240 -12.20 12.58 -9.31
N ILE A 241 -12.89 13.67 -8.94
CA ILE A 241 -12.26 14.92 -8.50
C ILE A 241 -11.44 14.66 -7.22
N GLY A 242 -11.95 13.85 -6.29
CA GLY A 242 -11.18 13.37 -5.14
C GLY A 242 -9.87 12.71 -5.54
N CYS A 243 -9.90 11.79 -6.52
CA CYS A 243 -8.68 11.18 -7.09
C CYS A 243 -7.73 12.23 -7.69
N LYS A 244 -8.26 13.19 -8.44
CA LYS A 244 -7.46 14.27 -9.04
C LYS A 244 -6.76 15.10 -7.97
N ASN A 245 -7.44 15.36 -6.86
CA ASN A 245 -6.91 16.15 -5.74
C ASN A 245 -5.80 15.43 -4.95
N THR A 246 -5.67 14.10 -5.05
CA THR A 246 -4.49 13.40 -4.51
C THR A 246 -3.24 13.57 -5.38
N GLY A 247 -3.35 14.27 -6.54
CA GLY A 247 -2.28 14.41 -7.53
C GLY A 247 -2.13 13.20 -8.45
N CYS A 248 -3.07 12.27 -8.40
CA CYS A 248 -3.07 11.08 -9.24
C CYS A 248 -3.56 11.38 -10.67
N VAL A 249 -3.08 10.56 -11.60
CA VAL A 249 -3.49 10.57 -13.02
C VAL A 249 -3.71 9.15 -13.52
N PHE A 250 -4.55 8.98 -14.54
CA PHE A 250 -4.77 7.73 -15.25
C PHE A 250 -4.13 7.81 -16.64
N LEU A 251 -3.14 6.95 -16.90
CA LEU A 251 -2.57 6.77 -18.24
C LEU A 251 -3.39 5.72 -18.97
N VAL A 252 -4.05 6.12 -20.05
CA VAL A 252 -5.06 5.30 -20.74
C VAL A 252 -4.46 4.71 -22.01
N ALA A 253 -4.25 3.39 -21.99
CA ALA A 253 -3.80 2.63 -23.14
C ALA A 253 -4.98 2.26 -24.04
N GLY A 254 -4.81 2.47 -25.35
CA GLY A 254 -5.77 2.00 -26.34
C GLY A 254 -5.98 0.48 -26.24
N ARG A 255 -7.22 0.03 -26.35
CA ARG A 255 -7.58 -1.40 -26.29
C ARG A 255 -8.67 -1.73 -27.29
N ASN A 256 -8.65 -2.97 -27.78
CA ASN A 256 -9.75 -3.53 -28.55
C ASN A 256 -10.91 -3.86 -27.59
N VAL A 257 -12.05 -3.20 -27.80
CA VAL A 257 -13.31 -3.41 -27.09
C VAL A 257 -14.35 -3.81 -28.13
N ASP A 258 -14.88 -5.03 -28.04
CA ASP A 258 -15.88 -5.58 -28.95
C ASP A 258 -15.50 -5.51 -30.45
N GLY A 259 -14.21 -5.70 -30.76
CA GLY A 259 -13.69 -5.68 -32.14
C GLY A 259 -13.25 -4.29 -32.62
N VAL A 260 -13.50 -3.24 -31.83
CA VAL A 260 -13.14 -1.85 -32.15
C VAL A 260 -12.00 -1.39 -31.26
N PHE A 261 -10.91 -0.90 -31.86
CA PHE A 261 -9.83 -0.28 -31.10
C PHE A 261 -10.28 1.09 -30.58
N LYS A 262 -10.32 1.24 -29.26
CA LYS A 262 -10.75 2.45 -28.56
C LYS A 262 -9.56 3.13 -27.88
N VAL A 263 -9.49 4.44 -27.98
CA VAL A 263 -8.53 5.33 -27.30
C VAL A 263 -9.26 6.32 -26.39
N LEU A 264 -8.53 7.11 -25.58
CA LEU A 264 -9.14 8.06 -24.65
C LEU A 264 -10.04 9.08 -25.36
N GLU A 265 -9.63 9.51 -26.55
CA GLU A 265 -10.33 10.50 -27.37
C GLU A 265 -11.69 10.01 -27.88
N ASP A 266 -11.96 8.70 -27.82
CA ASP A 266 -13.26 8.13 -28.18
C ASP A 266 -14.30 8.24 -27.04
N PHE A 267 -13.91 8.79 -25.89
CA PHE A 267 -14.76 8.86 -24.69
C PHE A 267 -15.09 10.30 -24.31
N ASP A 268 -16.34 10.51 -23.88
CA ASP A 268 -16.81 11.80 -23.39
C ASP A 268 -16.36 12.01 -21.94
N VAL A 269 -15.14 12.52 -21.76
CA VAL A 269 -14.59 12.83 -20.43
C VAL A 269 -15.13 14.18 -19.97
N PRO A 270 -15.83 14.26 -18.82
CA PRO A 270 -16.29 15.54 -18.26
C PRO A 270 -15.17 16.56 -18.12
N GLU A 271 -15.43 17.83 -18.44
CA GLU A 271 -14.42 18.90 -18.41
C GLU A 271 -13.80 19.07 -17.00
N GLU A 272 -14.54 18.80 -15.94
CA GLU A 272 -14.06 18.82 -14.55
C GLU A 272 -12.91 17.81 -14.32
N LEU A 273 -12.94 16.70 -15.05
CA LEU A 273 -11.97 15.61 -15.00
C LEU A 273 -10.82 15.77 -16.00
N LYS A 274 -10.79 16.87 -16.75
CA LYS A 274 -9.67 17.15 -17.67
C LYS A 274 -8.33 17.16 -16.93
N GLY A 275 -7.34 16.51 -17.53
CA GLY A 275 -6.01 16.30 -16.92
C GLY A 275 -5.93 15.16 -15.91
N LEU A 276 -7.06 14.55 -15.50
CA LEU A 276 -7.05 13.31 -14.72
C LEU A 276 -6.72 12.12 -15.61
N PHE A 277 -7.21 12.09 -16.85
CA PHE A 277 -6.91 11.07 -17.84
C PHE A 277 -5.93 11.60 -18.89
N ILE A 278 -4.90 10.81 -19.20
CA ILE A 278 -3.85 11.13 -20.16
C ILE A 278 -3.76 9.96 -21.14
N SER A 279 -3.88 10.23 -22.43
CA SER A 279 -3.81 9.19 -23.47
C SER A 279 -2.39 8.65 -23.61
N ILE A 280 -2.25 7.33 -23.74
CA ILE A 280 -1.02 6.71 -24.23
C ILE A 280 -1.17 6.59 -25.76
N PRO A 281 -0.34 7.30 -26.55
CA PRO A 281 -0.49 7.32 -28.00
C PRO A 281 -0.46 5.93 -28.62
N ALA A 282 -1.40 5.66 -29.53
CA ALA A 282 -1.57 4.33 -30.15
C ALA A 282 -0.42 3.92 -31.07
N ASP A 283 0.33 4.89 -31.60
CA ASP A 283 1.57 4.68 -32.34
C ASP A 283 2.72 4.21 -31.43
N THR A 284 2.66 4.56 -30.13
CA THR A 284 3.64 4.18 -29.11
C THR A 284 3.31 2.83 -28.50
N PHE A 285 2.02 2.51 -28.31
CA PHE A 285 1.58 1.22 -27.78
C PHE A 285 0.34 0.68 -28.50
N ARG A 286 0.54 -0.43 -29.22
CA ARG A 286 -0.55 -1.26 -29.76
C ARG A 286 -0.19 -2.73 -29.59
N MET A 287 -0.83 -3.40 -28.63
CA MET A 287 -0.68 -4.84 -28.43
C MET A 287 -2.03 -5.50 -28.15
N ASP A 288 -2.46 -6.34 -29.09
CA ASP A 288 -3.69 -7.13 -29.01
C ASP A 288 -3.44 -8.50 -28.34
N ILE A 289 -2.80 -8.49 -27.17
CA ILE A 289 -2.64 -9.69 -26.34
C ILE A 289 -3.52 -9.53 -25.09
N SER A 290 -4.37 -10.52 -24.82
CA SER A 290 -5.13 -10.63 -23.57
C SER A 290 -4.80 -11.90 -22.80
N SER A 291 -4.77 -11.82 -21.47
CA SER A 291 -4.65 -13.01 -20.61
C SER A 291 -5.77 -14.03 -20.86
N THR A 292 -6.95 -13.59 -21.28
CA THR A 292 -8.09 -14.48 -21.57
C THR A 292 -7.86 -15.36 -22.79
N GLU A 293 -7.30 -14.81 -23.87
CA GLU A 293 -6.92 -15.60 -25.05
C GLU A 293 -5.79 -16.57 -24.73
N ILE A 294 -4.82 -16.17 -23.90
CA ILE A 294 -3.73 -17.06 -23.45
C ILE A 294 -4.27 -18.24 -22.63
N ARG A 295 -5.26 -18.01 -21.76
CA ARG A 295 -5.90 -19.12 -21.01
C ARG A 295 -6.62 -20.08 -21.97
N ARG A 296 -7.42 -19.54 -22.91
CA ARG A 296 -8.10 -20.35 -23.94
C ARG A 296 -7.12 -21.17 -24.77
N SER A 297 -6.01 -20.58 -25.22
CA SER A 297 -5.01 -21.29 -26.03
C SER A 297 -4.22 -22.35 -25.26
N ARG A 298 -4.13 -22.21 -23.93
CA ARG A 298 -3.47 -23.17 -23.03
C ARG A 298 -4.42 -24.20 -22.40
N GLY A 299 -5.72 -24.15 -22.71
CA GLY A 299 -6.72 -25.04 -22.14
C GLY A 299 -6.95 -24.83 -20.63
N MET A 300 -6.74 -23.61 -20.14
CA MET A 300 -6.91 -23.20 -18.73
C MET A 300 -8.22 -22.44 -18.50
#